data_AF-A0A968HZT6-F1
#
_entry.id   AF-A0A968HZT6-F1
#
_cell.length_a   1.000
_cell.length_b   1.000
_cell.length_c   1.000
_cell.angle_alpha   90.00
_cell.angle_beta   90.00
_cell.angle_gamma   90.00
#
_symmetry.space_group_name_H-M   'P 1'
#
loop_
_entity.id
_entity.type
_entity.pdbx_description
1 polymer ?
#
loop_
_entity_poly.entity_id
_entity_poly.type
_entity_poly.pdbx_seq_one_letter_code
_entity_poly.pdbx_strand_id
1 'polypeptide(L)'
;MIRSERNLLQLAFLGSLAAGLLVSCSWFGPQQSSAPKGSHSPASPSSPVGDSTQPDQASPSQQPKPSTSTQPISKTQTKQPPTESTAAAEKDLISKVQKEVNEKGSIAKQDAGQTYVGNILQSQQATQLVTGRFTANLQELNLNLPAETDEYRLQILTANDHKAIVVAIAKQPGIFSYTGAVYARKAKLPVVTICKSNEPSRKPPATPKLVQSGIVCPSGSTAVD
;
A
#
# COMPACT_ATOMS: atom_id res chain seq x y z
N MET A 1 -4.65 28.06 -15.12
CA MET A 1 -3.72 29.02 -15.76
C MET A 1 -3.21 29.97 -14.68
N ILE A 2 -2.26 29.54 -13.85
CA ILE A 2 -1.50 30.42 -12.95
C ILE A 2 -0.06 29.93 -13.02
N ARG A 3 0.78 30.82 -13.50
CA ARG A 3 2.20 30.70 -13.83
C ARG A 3 2.95 31.21 -12.60
N SER A 4 3.76 30.37 -11.96
CA SER A 4 4.68 30.82 -10.91
C SER A 4 6.10 30.47 -11.34
N GLU A 5 6.83 31.53 -11.66
CA GLU A 5 8.20 31.52 -12.17
C GLU A 5 9.24 31.54 -11.04
N ARG A 6 10.32 30.77 -11.25
CA ARG A 6 11.74 31.09 -11.01
C ARG A 6 12.22 31.48 -9.59
N ASN A 7 13.16 30.68 -9.10
CA ASN A 7 14.45 31.09 -8.53
C ASN A 7 15.28 29.78 -8.43
N LEU A 8 16.29 29.46 -9.23
CA LEU A 8 17.51 30.16 -9.64
C LEU A 8 18.36 30.67 -8.46
N LEU A 9 19.00 29.74 -7.75
CA LEU A 9 20.28 30.03 -7.11
C LEU A 9 21.28 28.92 -7.48
N GLN A 10 22.18 29.28 -8.40
CA GLN A 10 23.47 28.63 -8.53
C GLN A 10 24.33 29.04 -7.33
N LEU A 11 24.94 28.05 -6.66
CA LEU A 11 26.17 28.27 -5.92
C LEU A 11 27.14 27.16 -6.32
N ALA A 12 28.04 27.54 -7.22
CA ALA A 12 29.27 26.84 -7.50
C ALA A 12 30.17 26.89 -6.26
N PHE A 13 30.60 25.73 -5.76
CA PHE A 13 31.78 25.62 -4.92
C PHE A 13 32.84 24.81 -5.66
N LEU A 14 33.79 25.57 -6.21
CA LEU A 14 35.06 25.11 -6.71
C LEU A 14 35.98 24.74 -5.55
N GLY A 15 36.70 23.63 -5.72
CA GLY A 15 38.06 23.47 -5.23
C GLY A 15 38.23 22.91 -3.81
N SER A 16 38.79 21.70 -3.71
CA SER A 16 40.16 21.60 -3.21
C SER A 16 40.78 20.23 -3.56
N LEU A 17 41.96 20.29 -4.16
CA LEU A 17 42.89 19.20 -4.39
C LEU A 17 43.48 18.73 -3.04
N ALA A 18 43.55 17.43 -2.84
CA ALA A 18 44.58 16.84 -1.99
C ALA A 18 44.98 15.47 -2.57
N ALA A 19 46.10 15.47 -3.30
CA ALA A 19 46.86 14.28 -3.59
C ALA A 19 47.47 13.75 -2.29
N GLY A 20 47.30 12.46 -2.03
CA GLY A 20 47.93 11.76 -0.91
C GLY A 20 48.36 10.38 -1.39
N LEU A 21 49.66 10.23 -1.58
CA LEU A 21 50.36 9.08 -2.12
C LEU A 21 50.51 7.95 -1.09
N LEU A 22 50.35 6.72 -1.60
CA LEU A 22 51.17 5.52 -1.38
C LEU A 22 51.13 4.77 -0.03
N VAL A 23 51.54 3.50 -0.18
CA VAL A 23 51.99 2.51 0.82
C VAL A 23 50.84 1.66 1.39
N SER A 24 50.81 0.33 1.30
CA SER A 24 51.66 -0.68 0.65
C SER A 24 50.97 -2.04 0.76
N CYS A 25 51.37 -2.96 -0.12
CA CYS A 25 51.04 -4.38 -0.16
C CYS A 25 51.23 -5.12 1.16
N SER A 26 50.39 -6.15 1.39
CA SER A 26 50.66 -7.44 2.04
C SER A 26 49.34 -8.04 2.57
N TRP A 27 49.04 -9.33 2.61
CA TRP A 27 49.71 -10.58 2.22
C TRP A 27 48.82 -11.69 2.83
N PHE A 28 48.56 -12.78 2.09
CA PHE A 28 48.09 -14.11 2.56
C PHE A 28 46.77 -14.20 3.36
N GLY A 29 45.86 -15.14 3.11
CA GLY A 29 45.89 -16.31 2.25
C GLY A 29 44.52 -17.02 2.30
N PRO A 30 44.27 -18.02 1.44
CA PRO A 30 43.01 -18.74 1.41
C PRO A 30 42.98 -19.82 2.50
N GLN A 31 42.10 -19.70 3.48
CA GLN A 31 41.82 -20.82 4.39
C GLN A 31 40.77 -21.74 3.77
N GLN A 32 41.29 -22.86 3.27
CA GLN A 32 40.59 -23.99 2.70
C GLN A 32 39.90 -24.81 3.80
N SER A 33 38.64 -25.14 3.56
CA SER A 33 37.96 -26.41 3.85
C SER A 33 38.02 -27.01 5.27
N SER A 34 36.85 -27.11 5.90
CA SER A 34 36.26 -28.43 6.17
C SER A 34 34.83 -28.30 6.69
N ALA A 35 33.89 -28.89 5.97
CA ALA A 35 32.55 -29.19 6.45
C ALA A 35 32.58 -30.37 7.43
N PRO A 36 31.86 -30.31 8.56
CA PRO A 36 31.49 -31.51 9.29
C PRO A 36 30.08 -31.99 8.90
N LYS A 37 30.02 -33.19 8.31
CA LYS A 37 28.83 -34.05 8.36
C LYS A 37 28.55 -34.39 9.81
N GLY A 38 27.35 -34.07 10.29
CA GLY A 38 26.88 -34.42 11.64
C GLY A 38 25.37 -34.64 11.62
N SER A 39 24.97 -35.83 11.21
CA SER A 39 23.60 -36.34 11.27
C SER A 39 23.33 -36.86 12.68
N HIS A 40 22.62 -36.12 13.53
CA HIS A 40 22.01 -36.65 14.74
C HIS A 40 20.64 -36.02 14.99
N SER A 41 19.57 -36.73 14.59
CA SER A 41 18.29 -36.72 15.31
C SER A 41 18.45 -37.62 16.54
N PRO A 42 17.95 -37.20 17.71
CA PRO A 42 16.96 -38.06 18.36
C PRO A 42 15.82 -37.29 19.03
N ALA A 43 14.63 -37.90 18.89
CA ALA A 43 13.55 -38.06 19.86
C ALA A 43 13.17 -36.91 20.81
N SER A 44 11.88 -36.54 20.70
CA SER A 44 11.05 -35.92 21.73
C SER A 44 11.15 -36.63 23.10
N PRO A 45 10.93 -35.88 24.18
CA PRO A 45 9.89 -36.31 25.12
C PRO A 45 8.99 -35.16 25.64
N SER A 46 7.69 -35.45 25.62
CA SER A 46 6.71 -35.32 26.72
C SER A 46 6.65 -34.06 27.61
N SER A 47 5.44 -33.50 27.65
CA SER A 47 4.88 -32.45 28.52
C SER A 47 5.06 -32.65 30.04
N PRO A 48 4.84 -31.58 30.83
CA PRO A 48 3.71 -31.54 31.79
C PRO A 48 2.93 -30.21 31.67
N VAL A 49 1.59 -30.19 31.59
CA VAL A 49 0.57 -30.21 32.67
C VAL A 49 0.81 -29.16 33.78
N GLY A 50 -0.10 -28.19 33.86
CA GLY A 50 -0.25 -27.19 34.93
C GLY A 50 -0.56 -25.82 34.31
N ASP A 51 -1.58 -25.06 34.68
CA ASP A 51 -2.55 -25.17 35.77
C ASP A 51 -3.75 -24.27 35.40
N SER A 52 -4.95 -24.77 35.66
CA SER A 52 -6.21 -24.04 35.46
C SER A 52 -6.43 -23.11 36.65
N THR A 53 -6.60 -21.81 36.41
CA THR A 53 -7.43 -20.98 37.29
C THR A 53 -8.15 -19.90 36.47
N GLN A 54 -9.40 -20.21 36.16
CA GLN A 54 -10.46 -19.24 35.88
C GLN A 54 -10.99 -18.74 37.23
N PRO A 55 -11.36 -17.45 37.33
CA PRO A 55 -12.71 -17.18 37.80
C PRO A 55 -13.48 -16.29 36.83
N ASP A 56 -14.70 -16.76 36.58
CA ASP A 56 -15.86 -16.04 36.07
C ASP A 56 -16.11 -14.71 36.78
N GLN A 57 -16.56 -13.71 36.03
CA GLN A 57 -17.82 -12.97 36.26
C GLN A 57 -17.91 -11.79 35.26
N ALA A 58 -18.87 -11.83 34.33
CA ALA A 58 -20.14 -11.09 34.37
C ALA A 58 -19.94 -9.57 34.22
N SER A 59 -20.58 -8.81 33.32
CA SER A 59 -21.87 -8.94 32.66
C SER A 59 -21.96 -7.83 31.57
N PRO A 60 -23.04 -7.74 30.77
CA PRO A 60 -23.06 -7.10 29.45
C PRO A 60 -23.39 -5.61 29.51
N SER A 61 -22.87 -4.83 28.54
CA SER A 61 -23.36 -3.49 28.25
C SER A 61 -23.59 -3.30 26.75
N GLN A 62 -24.82 -3.66 26.38
CA GLN A 62 -25.75 -2.87 25.57
C GLN A 62 -25.14 -2.13 24.38
N GLN A 63 -25.17 -2.84 23.27
CA GLN A 63 -25.18 -2.34 21.90
C GLN A 63 -26.33 -1.34 21.69
N PRO A 64 -26.08 -0.09 21.24
CA PRO A 64 -27.15 0.77 20.74
C PRO A 64 -27.69 0.18 19.43
N LYS A 65 -28.91 -0.34 19.54
CA LYS A 65 -29.77 -0.79 18.45
C LYS A 65 -30.03 0.40 17.51
N PRO A 66 -29.79 0.30 16.18
CA PRO A 66 -30.28 1.29 15.23
C PRO A 66 -31.81 1.25 15.26
N SER A 67 -32.43 2.31 15.77
CA SER A 67 -33.87 2.49 15.73
C SER A 67 -34.33 2.65 14.28
N THR A 68 -34.96 1.61 13.76
CA THR A 68 -35.82 1.64 12.58
C THR A 68 -37.00 2.59 12.87
N SER A 69 -36.88 3.84 12.43
CA SER A 69 -38.02 4.78 12.41
C SER A 69 -38.83 4.51 11.15
N THR A 70 -39.74 3.55 11.24
CA THR A 70 -40.81 3.33 10.26
C THR A 70 -41.87 4.40 10.51
N GLN A 71 -41.83 5.49 9.75
CA GLN A 71 -42.97 6.41 9.69
C GLN A 71 -44.09 5.80 8.82
N PRO A 72 -45.34 5.78 9.30
CA PRO A 72 -46.49 5.45 8.47
C PRO A 72 -46.81 6.68 7.59
N ILE A 73 -46.35 6.65 6.33
CA ILE A 73 -46.76 7.65 5.35
C ILE A 73 -48.20 7.35 4.94
N SER A 74 -49.06 8.32 5.25
CA SER A 74 -50.48 8.35 4.93
C SER A 74 -50.76 8.11 3.45
N LYS A 75 -51.74 7.25 3.19
CA LYS A 75 -52.36 7.07 1.88
C LYS A 75 -53.20 8.29 1.54
N THR A 76 -52.66 9.22 0.76
CA THR A 76 -53.47 10.20 0.03
C THR A 76 -53.58 9.72 -1.42
N GLN A 77 -54.71 9.08 -1.74
CA GLN A 77 -55.12 8.78 -3.11
C GLN A 77 -55.44 10.09 -3.82
N THR A 78 -54.44 10.64 -4.51
CA THR A 78 -54.67 11.66 -5.53
C THR A 78 -54.96 10.95 -6.84
N LYS A 79 -56.23 10.97 -7.23
CA LYS A 79 -56.73 10.52 -8.52
C LYS A 79 -56.17 11.45 -9.60
N GLN A 80 -55.08 11.04 -10.26
CA GLN A 80 -54.46 11.80 -11.35
C GLN A 80 -54.68 11.10 -12.71
N PRO A 81 -54.95 11.84 -13.80
CA PRO A 81 -55.30 11.29 -15.11
C PRO A 81 -54.09 10.61 -15.79
N PRO A 82 -54.31 9.70 -16.75
CA PRO A 82 -53.24 9.01 -17.44
C PRO A 82 -52.51 10.02 -18.34
N THR A 83 -51.30 10.41 -17.94
CA THR A 83 -50.41 11.20 -18.78
C THR A 83 -49.33 10.27 -19.31
N GLU A 84 -49.62 9.65 -20.44
CA GLU A 84 -48.80 8.65 -21.17
C GLU A 84 -47.49 9.26 -21.75
N SER A 85 -47.24 10.55 -21.54
CA SER A 85 -46.13 11.30 -22.13
C SER A 85 -44.85 11.38 -21.26
N THR A 86 -44.88 10.94 -20.00
CA THR A 86 -43.77 11.13 -19.04
C THR A 86 -42.85 9.93 -18.90
N ALA A 87 -43.30 8.73 -19.28
CA ALA A 87 -42.55 7.47 -19.09
C ALA A 87 -41.30 7.35 -20.00
N ALA A 88 -41.31 8.01 -21.17
CA ALA A 88 -40.16 8.02 -22.07
C ALA A 88 -39.04 8.96 -21.57
N ALA A 89 -39.41 10.13 -21.04
CA ALA A 89 -38.47 11.10 -20.51
C ALA A 89 -37.77 10.61 -19.22
N GLU A 90 -38.49 9.87 -18.36
CA GLU A 90 -37.93 9.31 -17.14
C GLU A 90 -36.90 8.19 -17.42
N LYS A 91 -37.16 7.35 -18.43
CA LYS A 91 -36.21 6.31 -18.86
C LYS A 91 -34.91 6.88 -19.43
N ASP A 92 -34.98 7.98 -20.17
CA ASP A 92 -33.79 8.64 -20.74
C ASP A 92 -32.90 9.22 -19.62
N LEU A 93 -33.51 9.86 -18.62
CA LEU A 93 -32.78 10.42 -17.48
C LEU A 93 -32.09 9.34 -16.65
N ILE A 94 -32.79 8.23 -16.37
CA ILE A 94 -32.22 7.09 -15.61
C ILE A 94 -31.04 6.47 -16.39
N SER A 95 -31.18 6.27 -17.71
CA SER A 95 -30.11 5.79 -18.58
C SER A 95 -28.85 6.68 -18.52
N LYS A 96 -29.06 8.00 -18.57
CA LYS A 96 -27.98 8.99 -18.55
C LYS A 96 -27.24 9.02 -17.21
N VAL A 97 -27.98 8.98 -16.10
CA VAL A 97 -27.40 8.92 -14.75
C VAL A 97 -26.66 7.60 -14.53
N GLN A 98 -27.22 6.47 -14.98
CA GLN A 98 -26.55 5.17 -14.88
C GLN A 98 -25.22 5.15 -15.65
N LYS A 99 -25.20 5.77 -16.84
CA LYS A 99 -23.99 5.91 -17.64
C LYS A 99 -22.94 6.77 -16.93
N GLU A 100 -23.33 7.93 -16.38
CA GLU A 100 -22.42 8.79 -15.62
C GLU A 100 -21.89 8.13 -14.35
N VAL A 101 -22.70 7.35 -13.63
CA VAL A 101 -22.28 6.62 -12.44
C VAL A 101 -21.32 5.49 -12.80
N ASN A 102 -21.56 4.77 -13.90
CA ASN A 102 -20.63 3.75 -14.38
C ASN A 102 -19.29 4.38 -14.82
N GLU A 103 -19.34 5.53 -15.48
CA GLU A 103 -18.15 6.24 -15.98
C GLU A 103 -17.35 6.86 -14.82
N LYS A 104 -17.99 7.60 -13.90
CA LYS A 104 -17.33 8.17 -12.71
C LYS A 104 -16.94 7.11 -11.68
N GLY A 105 -17.73 6.05 -11.53
CA GLY A 105 -17.43 4.92 -10.64
C GLY A 105 -16.20 4.14 -11.09
N SER A 106 -15.90 4.09 -12.40
CA SER A 106 -14.66 3.50 -12.89
C SER A 106 -13.43 4.35 -12.57
N ILE A 107 -13.56 5.69 -12.57
CA ILE A 107 -12.49 6.61 -12.15
C ILE A 107 -12.21 6.46 -10.64
N ALA A 108 -13.25 6.42 -9.80
CA ALA A 108 -13.07 6.24 -8.34
C ALA A 108 -12.42 4.89 -7.97
N LYS A 109 -12.70 3.83 -8.74
CA LYS A 109 -12.09 2.50 -8.56
C LYS A 109 -10.63 2.44 -9.02
N GLN A 110 -10.24 3.24 -10.01
CA GLN A 110 -8.89 3.23 -10.57
C GLN A 110 -7.83 3.75 -9.58
N ASP A 111 -8.19 4.67 -8.67
CA ASP A 111 -7.26 5.27 -7.70
C ASP A 111 -7.29 4.65 -6.29
N ALA A 112 -8.18 3.69 -6.03
CA ALA A 112 -8.20 2.96 -4.75
C ALA A 112 -6.86 2.22 -4.50
N GLY A 113 -6.26 1.66 -5.55
CA GLY A 113 -4.96 0.97 -5.47
C GLY A 113 -3.83 1.89 -5.00
N GLN A 114 -3.79 3.13 -5.51
CA GLN A 114 -2.83 4.14 -5.05
C GLN A 114 -3.03 4.45 -3.57
N THR A 115 -4.27 4.67 -3.15
CA THR A 115 -4.62 4.95 -1.74
C THR A 115 -4.17 3.82 -0.81
N TYR A 116 -4.46 2.56 -1.17
CA TYR A 116 -4.04 1.41 -0.37
C TYR A 116 -2.52 1.32 -0.25
N VAL A 117 -1.78 1.44 -1.36
CA VAL A 117 -0.31 1.41 -1.34
C VAL A 117 0.23 2.59 -0.54
N GLY A 118 -0.33 3.79 -0.69
CA GLY A 118 0.06 4.98 0.06
C GLY A 118 -0.07 4.80 1.57
N ASN A 119 -1.21 4.29 2.03
CA ASN A 119 -1.45 4.00 3.45
C ASN A 119 -0.45 2.97 3.99
N ILE A 120 -0.20 1.88 3.25
CA ILE A 120 0.78 0.86 3.65
C ILE A 120 2.18 1.48 3.73
N LEU A 121 2.61 2.25 2.73
CA LEU A 121 3.93 2.89 2.75
C LEU A 121 4.06 3.92 3.89
N GLN A 122 3.02 4.67 4.19
CA GLN A 122 3.01 5.61 5.31
C GLN A 122 3.17 4.88 6.65
N SER A 123 2.43 3.79 6.87
CA SER A 123 2.62 2.96 8.07
C SER A 123 4.01 2.32 8.10
N GLN A 124 4.55 1.86 6.98
CA GLN A 124 5.92 1.34 6.91
C GLN A 124 6.95 2.41 7.30
N GLN A 125 6.79 3.66 6.87
CA GLN A 125 7.64 4.77 7.32
C GLN A 125 7.56 4.93 8.84
N ALA A 126 6.35 4.92 9.41
CA ALA A 126 6.15 5.03 10.84
C ALA A 126 6.77 3.84 11.60
N THR A 127 6.59 2.60 11.12
CA THR A 127 7.19 1.40 11.70
C THR A 127 8.72 1.44 11.66
N GLN A 128 9.31 1.94 10.58
CA GLN A 128 10.76 2.14 10.48
C GLN A 128 11.24 3.19 11.50
N LEU A 129 10.59 4.35 11.58
CA LEU A 129 10.95 5.37 12.59
C LEU A 129 10.77 4.84 14.03
N VAL A 130 9.72 4.02 14.19
CA VAL A 130 9.38 3.11 15.28
C VAL A 130 10.55 2.30 15.86
N THR A 131 10.93 1.35 15.01
CA THR A 131 11.55 0.08 15.38
C THR A 131 12.92 -0.11 14.73
N GLY A 132 13.30 0.77 13.81
CA GLY A 132 14.53 0.65 13.03
C GLY A 132 14.45 -0.37 11.89
N ARG A 133 13.28 -0.96 11.62
CA ARG A 133 13.06 -1.89 10.50
C ARG A 133 11.67 -1.75 9.88
N PHE A 134 11.55 -2.17 8.61
CA PHE A 134 10.26 -2.37 7.97
C PHE A 134 9.66 -3.74 8.36
N THR A 135 8.34 -3.90 8.27
CA THR A 135 7.66 -5.18 8.54
C THR A 135 7.14 -5.83 7.26
N ALA A 136 7.17 -7.16 7.19
CA ALA A 136 6.56 -7.92 6.10
C ALA A 136 5.08 -8.23 6.35
N ASN A 137 4.57 -7.91 7.54
CA ASN A 137 3.24 -8.29 8.01
C ASN A 137 2.29 -7.09 7.92
N LEU A 138 1.24 -7.21 7.09
CA LEU A 138 0.25 -6.14 6.93
C LEU A 138 -0.53 -5.89 8.23
N GLN A 139 -0.76 -6.91 9.04
CA GLN A 139 -1.50 -6.79 10.30
C GLN A 139 -0.73 -5.98 11.34
N GLU A 140 0.61 -6.01 11.33
CA GLU A 140 1.46 -5.20 12.22
C GLU A 140 1.40 -3.70 11.91
N LEU A 141 0.89 -3.32 10.73
CA LEU A 141 0.75 -1.91 10.34
C LEU A 141 -0.51 -1.25 10.92
N ASN A 142 -1.39 -2.00 11.59
CA ASN A 142 -2.63 -1.50 12.22
C ASN A 142 -3.55 -0.68 11.29
N LEU A 143 -3.55 -0.99 9.99
CA LEU A 143 -4.31 -0.23 8.99
C LEU A 143 -5.78 -0.66 8.84
N ASN A 144 -6.21 -1.73 9.50
CA ASN A 144 -7.51 -2.38 9.28
C ASN A 144 -7.83 -2.61 7.79
N LEU A 145 -6.80 -2.86 6.98
CA LEU A 145 -6.90 -3.14 5.56
C LEU A 145 -6.79 -4.65 5.33
N PRO A 146 -7.75 -5.28 4.63
CA PRO A 146 -7.61 -6.66 4.23
C PRO A 146 -6.53 -6.78 3.14
N ALA A 147 -5.82 -7.91 3.10
CA ALA A 147 -4.85 -8.19 2.03
C ALA A 147 -5.51 -8.38 0.65
N GLU A 148 -6.82 -8.60 0.63
CA GLU A 148 -7.64 -8.78 -0.57
C GLU A 148 -8.85 -7.84 -0.50
N THR A 149 -9.03 -7.03 -1.54
CA THR A 149 -10.23 -6.21 -1.75
C THR A 149 -10.99 -6.72 -2.98
N ASP A 150 -12.09 -6.08 -3.34
CA ASP A 150 -12.86 -6.44 -4.54
C ASP A 150 -12.05 -6.18 -5.83
N GLU A 151 -11.19 -5.15 -5.82
CA GLU A 151 -10.42 -4.70 -6.99
C GLU A 151 -8.95 -5.08 -6.95
N TYR A 152 -8.36 -5.25 -5.76
CA TYR A 152 -6.91 -5.42 -5.59
C TYR A 152 -6.53 -6.57 -4.66
N ARG A 153 -5.40 -7.20 -4.96
CA ARG A 153 -4.62 -7.98 -4.00
C ARG A 153 -3.43 -7.14 -3.54
N LEU A 154 -3.34 -6.91 -2.24
CA LEU A 154 -2.27 -6.16 -1.59
C LEU A 154 -1.21 -7.13 -1.04
N GLN A 155 0.06 -6.85 -1.29
CA GLN A 155 1.16 -7.69 -0.83
C GLN A 155 2.40 -6.86 -0.51
N ILE A 156 3.09 -7.20 0.58
CA ILE A 156 4.45 -6.74 0.86
C ILE A 156 5.41 -7.77 0.27
N LEU A 157 6.09 -7.43 -0.82
CA LEU A 157 7.03 -8.33 -1.51
C LEU A 157 8.38 -8.42 -0.81
N THR A 158 8.78 -7.36 -0.11
CA THR A 158 10.06 -7.28 0.58
C THR A 158 9.91 -6.32 1.74
N ALA A 159 10.47 -6.67 2.89
CA ALA A 159 10.69 -5.77 4.02
C ALA A 159 11.97 -6.19 4.75
N ASN A 160 12.84 -5.23 5.01
CA ASN A 160 14.08 -5.40 5.78
C ASN A 160 14.46 -4.06 6.42
N ASP A 161 15.70 -3.89 6.87
CA ASP A 161 16.13 -2.65 7.53
C ASP A 161 16.36 -1.48 6.55
N HIS A 162 16.36 -1.75 5.25
CA HIS A 162 16.73 -0.78 4.20
C HIS A 162 15.56 -0.37 3.33
N LYS A 163 14.60 -1.26 3.09
CA LYS A 163 13.44 -0.96 2.24
C LYS A 163 12.24 -1.85 2.53
N ALA A 164 11.06 -1.35 2.17
CA ALA A 164 9.87 -2.15 1.97
C ALA A 164 9.31 -1.93 0.57
N ILE A 165 8.89 -3.01 -0.09
CA ILE A 165 8.27 -3.00 -1.42
C ILE A 165 6.85 -3.54 -1.27
N VAL A 166 5.88 -2.76 -1.72
CA VAL A 166 4.45 -3.06 -1.61
C VAL A 166 3.85 -3.07 -3.01
N VAL A 167 2.94 -3.99 -3.29
CA VAL A 167 2.20 -4.02 -4.55
C VAL A 167 0.70 -4.04 -4.30
N ALA A 168 -0.04 -3.35 -5.16
CA ALA A 168 -1.47 -3.54 -5.36
C ALA A 168 -1.68 -4.11 -6.76
N ILE A 169 -2.08 -5.38 -6.82
CA ILE A 169 -2.25 -6.12 -8.06
C ILE A 169 -3.74 -6.08 -8.42
N ALA A 170 -4.06 -5.50 -9.57
CA ALA A 170 -5.42 -5.46 -10.07
C ALA A 170 -5.99 -6.87 -10.27
N LYS A 171 -7.23 -7.08 -9.80
CA LYS A 171 -7.99 -8.32 -9.98
C LYS A 171 -8.87 -8.27 -11.23
N GLN A 172 -9.34 -7.07 -11.56
CA GLN A 172 -10.25 -6.82 -12.68
C GLN A 172 -9.50 -6.24 -13.89
N PRO A 173 -9.96 -6.51 -15.12
CA PRO A 173 -9.43 -5.83 -16.31
C PRO A 173 -9.82 -4.34 -16.30
N GLY A 174 -9.06 -3.50 -17.01
CA GLY A 174 -9.39 -2.08 -17.16
C GLY A 174 -8.99 -1.16 -16.00
N ILE A 175 -8.29 -1.70 -14.99
CA ILE A 175 -7.68 -0.91 -13.91
C ILE A 175 -6.15 -1.14 -13.84
N PHE A 176 -5.42 -0.16 -13.29
CA PHE A 176 -3.97 -0.17 -13.21
C PHE A 176 -3.46 -0.99 -12.02
N SER A 177 -2.23 -1.50 -12.09
CA SER A 177 -1.54 -2.07 -10.93
C SER A 177 -0.50 -1.08 -10.41
N TYR A 178 -0.16 -1.21 -9.13
CA TYR A 178 0.75 -0.30 -8.44
C TYR A 178 1.87 -1.05 -7.74
N THR A 179 3.06 -0.45 -7.74
CA THR A 179 4.21 -0.89 -6.95
C THR A 179 4.77 0.31 -6.19
N GLY A 180 4.66 0.27 -4.87
CA GLY A 180 5.22 1.24 -3.95
C GLY A 180 6.55 0.80 -3.37
N ALA A 181 7.43 1.76 -3.10
CA ALA A 181 8.65 1.50 -2.37
C ALA A 181 8.87 2.58 -1.31
N VAL A 182 9.34 2.14 -0.14
CA VAL A 182 9.92 3.00 0.89
C VAL A 182 11.36 2.58 1.13
N TYR A 183 12.28 3.55 1.21
CA TYR A 183 13.69 3.31 1.49
C TYR A 183 14.12 4.11 2.72
N ALA A 184 14.77 3.43 3.67
CA ALA A 184 15.39 4.08 4.81
C ALA A 184 16.54 5.01 4.35
N ARG A 185 16.70 6.14 5.03
CA ARG A 185 17.85 7.05 4.83
C ARG A 185 18.54 7.30 6.16
N LYS A 186 19.87 7.27 6.17
CA LYS A 186 20.66 7.58 7.37
C LYS A 186 20.40 9.01 7.82
N ALA A 187 20.03 9.19 9.09
CA ALA A 187 19.76 10.49 9.72
C ALA A 187 18.73 11.36 8.98
N LYS A 188 17.82 10.75 8.21
CA LYS A 188 16.76 11.44 7.47
C LYS A 188 15.48 10.60 7.50
N LEU A 189 14.36 11.24 7.22
CA LEU A 189 13.10 10.52 7.01
C LEU A 189 13.25 9.53 5.83
N PRO A 190 12.62 8.35 5.91
CA PRO A 190 12.53 7.46 4.78
C PRO A 190 11.89 8.17 3.58
N VAL A 191 12.27 7.78 2.37
CA VAL A 191 11.67 8.32 1.14
C VAL A 191 10.73 7.31 0.52
N VAL A 192 9.64 7.80 -0.07
CA VAL A 192 8.59 6.98 -0.66
C VAL A 192 8.29 7.38 -2.09
N THR A 193 7.87 6.41 -2.91
CA THR A 193 7.33 6.64 -4.25
C THR A 193 6.42 5.48 -4.61
N ILE A 194 5.34 5.79 -5.33
CA ILE A 194 4.42 4.81 -5.91
C ILE A 194 4.55 4.86 -7.42
N CYS A 195 4.67 3.70 -8.04
CA CYS A 195 4.70 3.56 -9.48
C CYS A 195 3.42 2.89 -9.96
N LYS A 196 2.68 3.58 -10.82
CA LYS A 196 1.49 3.07 -11.49
C LYS A 196 1.88 2.47 -12.84
N SER A 197 1.31 1.33 -13.23
CA SER A 197 1.49 0.81 -14.58
C SER A 197 0.99 1.81 -15.63
N ASN A 198 1.68 1.93 -16.77
CA ASN A 198 1.25 2.87 -17.83
C ASN A 198 -0.04 2.44 -18.53
N GLU A 199 -0.35 1.14 -18.48
CA GLU A 199 -1.57 0.55 -19.00
C GLU A 199 -2.27 -0.27 -17.91
N PRO A 200 -3.61 -0.44 -17.99
CA PRO A 200 -4.32 -1.39 -17.15
C PRO A 200 -3.69 -2.77 -17.22
N SER A 201 -3.36 -3.34 -16.06
CA SER A 201 -2.54 -4.54 -15.98
C SER A 201 -2.85 -5.29 -14.71
N ARG A 202 -2.87 -6.63 -14.79
CA ARG A 202 -2.92 -7.56 -13.63
C ARG A 202 -1.53 -8.01 -13.18
N LYS A 203 -0.48 -7.41 -13.75
CA LYS A 203 0.91 -7.58 -13.35
C LYS A 203 1.40 -6.27 -12.75
N PRO A 204 1.94 -6.27 -11.52
CA PRO A 204 2.47 -5.06 -10.92
C PRO A 204 3.71 -4.57 -11.70
N PRO A 205 3.94 -3.24 -11.73
CA PRO A 205 5.22 -2.70 -12.16
C PRO A 205 6.41 -3.36 -11.46
N ALA A 206 7.57 -3.37 -12.12
CA ALA A 206 8.79 -3.82 -11.47
C ALA A 206 9.16 -2.92 -10.27
N THR A 207 10.09 -3.39 -9.44
CA THR A 207 10.47 -2.68 -8.21
C THR A 207 11.14 -1.32 -8.52
N PRO A 208 10.65 -0.22 -7.92
CA PRO A 208 11.27 1.10 -8.03
C PRO A 208 12.68 1.10 -7.42
N LYS A 209 13.63 1.81 -8.03
CA LYS A 209 15.03 1.85 -7.59
C LYS A 209 15.36 3.17 -6.91
N LEU A 210 16.06 3.09 -5.78
CA LEU A 210 16.65 4.27 -5.14
C LEU A 210 17.89 4.71 -5.93
N VAL A 211 17.89 5.96 -6.37
CA VAL A 211 19.01 6.68 -6.98
C VAL A 211 19.35 7.92 -6.15
N GLN A 212 20.43 8.63 -6.49
CA GLN A 212 20.87 9.80 -5.72
C GLN A 212 19.76 10.86 -5.56
N SER A 213 18.97 11.10 -6.61
CA SER A 213 17.91 12.11 -6.65
C SER A 213 16.59 11.68 -6.02
N GLY A 214 16.38 10.41 -5.68
CA GLY A 214 15.07 9.92 -5.24
C GLY A 214 14.82 8.47 -5.62
N ILE A 215 13.56 8.06 -5.63
CA ILE A 215 13.16 6.74 -6.13
C ILE A 215 12.64 6.92 -7.56
N VAL A 216 13.09 6.06 -8.48
CA VAL A 216 12.72 6.11 -9.89
C VAL A 216 11.90 4.87 -10.25
N CYS A 217 10.77 5.12 -10.91
CA CYS A 217 9.92 4.07 -11.46
C CYS A 217 10.58 3.40 -12.68
N PRO A 218 10.45 2.07 -12.82
CA PRO A 218 10.96 1.38 -13.99
C PRO A 218 10.16 1.71 -15.25
N SER A 219 10.73 1.36 -16.40
CA SER A 219 10.05 1.41 -17.71
C SER A 219 8.70 0.69 -17.67
N GLY A 220 7.70 1.28 -18.33
CA GLY A 220 6.32 0.76 -18.33
C GLY A 220 5.49 1.19 -17.11
N SER A 221 6.03 2.08 -16.28
CA SER A 221 5.32 2.67 -15.14
C SER A 221 5.70 4.14 -14.95
N THR A 222 4.82 4.87 -14.29
CA THR A 222 4.97 6.30 -14.01
C THR A 222 4.81 6.55 -12.51
N ALA A 223 5.60 7.48 -11.97
CA ALA A 223 5.45 7.90 -10.59
C ALA A 223 4.11 8.61 -10.39
N VAL A 224 3.44 8.32 -9.28
CA VAL A 224 2.23 8.99 -8.85
C VAL A 224 2.45 9.54 -7.44
N ASP A 225 1.98 10.77 -7.23
CA ASP A 225 2.05 11.50 -5.96
C ASP A 225 0.85 11.17 -5.08
#